data_AF-A0A9W8V4A3-F1
#
_entry.id   AF-A0A9W8V4A3-F1
#
_cell.length_a   1.000
_cell.length_b   1.000
_cell.length_c   1.000
_cell.angle_alpha   90.00
_cell.angle_beta   90.00
_cell.angle_gamma   90.00
#
_symmetry.space_group_name_H-M   'P 1'
#
loop_
_entity.id
_entity.type
_entity.pdbx_description
1 polymer ?
#
loop_
_entity_poly.entity_id
_entity_poly.type
_entity_poly.pdbx_seq_one_letter_code
_entity_poly.pdbx_strand_id
1 'polypeptide(L)'
;MKVSAFLSTVAVTLASIGSANAATPLCAVRKTPNQHDQGVITCFTAVMNHEAAKTCTEANMFLCMCKIKALTLAYRDCACSSCLLPQSKLDAIATGKDICNQYNAPVDWLPDTCPSA
;
A
#
# COMPACT_ATOMS: atom_id res chain seq x y z
N MET A 1 53.71 7.02 -29.85
CA MET A 1 53.03 7.93 -28.89
C MET A 1 51.93 8.67 -29.63
N LYS A 2 50.66 8.39 -29.31
CA LYS A 2 49.50 9.23 -29.62
C LYS A 2 48.35 8.76 -28.72
N VAL A 3 48.10 9.54 -27.68
CA VAL A 3 47.02 9.35 -26.70
C VAL A 3 45.78 10.01 -27.29
N SER A 4 44.74 9.23 -27.57
CA SER A 4 43.41 9.76 -27.92
C SER A 4 42.51 9.60 -26.71
N ALA A 5 42.29 10.70 -26.00
CA ALA A 5 41.36 10.80 -24.90
C ALA A 5 39.91 10.70 -25.42
N PHE A 6 39.18 9.67 -24.99
CA PHE A 6 37.73 9.58 -25.17
C PHE A 6 37.06 10.42 -24.08
N LEU A 7 36.72 11.67 -24.41
CA LEU A 7 35.84 12.51 -23.61
C LEU A 7 34.39 12.03 -23.81
N SER A 8 33.92 11.17 -22.91
CA SER A 8 32.51 10.79 -22.84
C SER A 8 31.78 11.77 -21.92
N THR A 9 31.29 12.85 -22.51
CA THR A 9 30.45 13.85 -21.83
C THR A 9 29.06 13.25 -21.64
N VAL A 10 28.82 12.62 -20.48
CA VAL A 10 27.45 12.29 -20.08
C VAL A 10 26.81 13.58 -19.57
N ALA A 11 26.00 14.20 -20.43
CA ALA A 11 25.08 15.25 -20.04
C ALA A 11 24.07 14.66 -19.05
N VAL A 12 24.28 14.90 -17.75
CA VAL A 12 23.28 14.64 -16.72
C VAL A 12 22.18 15.67 -16.92
N THR A 13 21.12 15.29 -17.63
CA THR A 13 19.89 16.05 -17.66
C THR A 13 19.32 16.00 -16.24
N LEU A 14 19.51 17.09 -15.48
CA LEU A 14 18.75 17.33 -14.26
C LEU A 14 17.27 17.43 -14.68
N ALA A 15 16.56 16.31 -14.61
CA ALA A 15 15.11 16.34 -14.55
C ALA A 15 14.77 16.99 -13.20
N SER A 16 14.43 18.27 -13.28
CA SER A 16 13.81 19.10 -12.25
C SER A 16 12.95 18.26 -11.31
N ILE A 17 13.39 18.17 -10.05
CA ILE A 17 12.57 17.70 -8.93
C ILE A 17 11.55 18.82 -8.71
N GLY A 18 10.49 18.82 -9.52
CA GLY A 18 9.32 19.64 -9.26
C GLY A 18 8.73 19.16 -7.95
N SER A 19 8.88 19.97 -6.90
CA SER A 19 8.10 19.88 -5.67
C SER A 19 6.63 20.09 -6.01
N ALA A 20 5.97 19.03 -6.47
CA ALA A 20 4.53 18.98 -6.54
C ALA A 20 4.03 18.48 -5.20
N ASN A 21 3.51 19.38 -4.38
CA ASN A 21 2.59 19.08 -3.27
C ASN A 21 1.26 18.54 -3.82
N ALA A 22 1.31 17.55 -4.71
CA ALA A 22 0.16 16.75 -5.07
C ALA A 22 0.16 15.59 -4.08
N ALA A 23 -0.88 15.49 -3.27
CA ALA A 23 -1.13 14.35 -2.41
C ALA A 23 -1.03 13.07 -3.27
N THR A 24 0.12 12.42 -3.24
CA THR A 24 0.32 11.16 -3.93
C THR A 24 -0.65 10.18 -3.29
N PRO A 25 -1.51 9.51 -4.06
CA PRO A 25 -2.34 8.43 -3.54
C PRO A 25 -1.42 7.45 -2.81
N LEU A 26 -1.66 7.25 -1.52
CA LEU A 26 -0.79 6.45 -0.63
C LEU A 26 -0.58 5.02 -1.12
N CYS A 27 -1.47 4.50 -1.98
CA CYS A 27 -1.36 3.16 -2.55
C CYS A 27 -0.79 3.09 -3.96
N ALA A 28 -0.35 4.20 -4.56
CA ALA A 28 0.29 4.12 -5.87
C ALA A 28 1.70 3.55 -5.71
N VAL A 29 1.77 2.23 -5.83
CA VAL A 29 2.99 1.50 -6.15
C VAL A 29 3.55 2.08 -7.46
N ARG A 30 4.53 2.99 -7.37
CA ARG A 30 5.57 3.03 -8.40
C ARG A 30 6.43 1.80 -8.19
N LYS A 31 6.60 0.99 -9.23
CA LYS A 31 7.60 -0.08 -9.34
C LYS A 31 9.01 0.51 -9.26
N THR A 32 9.39 1.06 -8.12
CA THR A 32 10.79 1.36 -7.78
C THR A 32 11.19 0.44 -6.65
N PRO A 33 12.38 -0.18 -6.69
CA PRO A 33 12.78 -1.23 -5.74
C PRO A 33 12.88 -0.78 -4.27
N ASN A 34 12.63 0.50 -3.96
CA ASN A 34 12.83 1.12 -2.65
C ASN A 34 11.60 1.92 -2.12
N GLN A 35 10.39 1.68 -2.64
CA GLN A 35 9.15 2.30 -2.15
C GLN A 35 8.14 1.21 -1.83
N HIS A 36 8.21 0.71 -0.59
CA HIS A 36 7.33 -0.33 -0.09
C HIS A 36 5.97 0.29 0.28
N ASP A 37 4.92 -0.19 -0.38
CA ASP A 37 3.60 -0.48 0.20
C ASP A 37 2.99 0.50 1.22
N GLN A 38 3.06 1.80 0.94
CA GLN A 38 2.62 2.81 1.92
C GLN A 38 1.10 2.77 2.16
N GLY A 39 0.31 2.34 1.18
CA GLY A 39 -1.15 2.26 1.28
C GLY A 39 -1.60 1.17 2.27
N VAL A 40 -1.02 -0.03 2.16
CA VAL A 40 -1.32 -1.16 3.04
C VAL A 40 -0.91 -0.85 4.47
N ILE A 41 0.29 -0.33 4.70
CA ILE A 41 0.77 0.02 6.04
C ILE A 41 -0.05 1.16 6.65
N THR A 42 -0.38 2.20 5.86
CA THR A 42 -1.18 3.33 6.35
C THR A 42 -2.59 2.87 6.73
N CYS A 43 -3.24 2.09 5.87
CA CYS A 43 -4.58 1.59 6.15
C CYS A 43 -4.60 0.61 7.30
N PHE A 44 -3.59 -0.26 7.41
CA PHE A 44 -3.43 -1.11 8.59
C PHE A 44 -3.30 -0.28 9.86
N THR A 45 -2.44 0.73 9.86
CA THR A 45 -2.23 1.62 11.01
C THR A 45 -3.53 2.35 11.40
N ALA A 46 -4.27 2.86 10.41
CA ALA A 46 -5.56 3.50 10.65
C ALA A 46 -6.58 2.55 11.28
N VAL A 47 -6.64 1.30 10.80
CA VAL A 47 -7.54 0.26 11.31
C VAL A 47 -7.16 -0.17 12.72
N MET A 48 -5.87 -0.22 13.06
CA MET A 48 -5.41 -0.53 14.42
C MET A 48 -5.73 0.57 15.44
N ASN A 49 -6.06 1.79 15.00
CA ASN A 49 -6.57 2.84 15.87
C ASN A 49 -8.11 2.76 16.08
N HIS A 50 -8.80 1.86 15.39
CA HIS A 50 -10.25 1.67 15.54
C HIS A 50 -10.59 1.04 16.90
N GLU A 51 -11.75 1.39 17.49
CA GLU A 51 -12.16 0.84 18.80
C GLU A 51 -12.21 -0.69 18.84
N ALA A 52 -12.63 -1.32 17.74
CA ALA A 52 -12.64 -2.78 17.61
C ALA A 52 -11.23 -3.41 17.65
N ALA A 53 -10.16 -2.65 17.44
CA ALA A 53 -8.80 -3.15 17.62
C ALA A 53 -8.42 -3.29 19.12
N LYS A 54 -9.15 -2.64 20.03
CA LYS A 54 -8.92 -2.80 21.48
C LYS A 54 -9.29 -4.21 21.98
N THR A 55 -10.09 -4.96 21.23
CA THR A 55 -10.43 -6.34 21.56
C THR A 55 -9.43 -7.36 21.00
N CYS A 56 -8.37 -6.90 20.31
CA CYS A 56 -7.29 -7.77 19.86
C CYS A 56 -6.52 -8.35 21.04
N THR A 57 -6.30 -9.66 21.01
CA THR A 57 -5.52 -10.42 22.01
C THR A 57 -4.29 -11.11 21.41
N GLU A 58 -4.20 -11.10 20.10
CA GLU A 58 -3.22 -11.75 19.26
C GLU A 58 -1.88 -11.02 19.38
N ALA A 59 -0.77 -11.75 19.45
CA ALA A 59 0.55 -11.13 19.36
C ALA A 59 0.78 -10.44 18.01
N ASN A 60 0.09 -10.92 16.97
CA ASN A 60 0.14 -10.34 15.64
C ASN A 60 -1.14 -9.55 15.32
N MET A 61 -0.98 -8.23 15.20
CA MET A 61 -2.07 -7.32 14.90
C MET A 61 -2.67 -7.52 13.49
N PHE A 62 -1.90 -8.03 12.52
CA PHE A 62 -2.45 -8.43 11.21
C PHE A 62 -3.44 -9.57 11.35
N LEU A 63 -3.15 -10.58 12.17
CA LEU A 63 -4.09 -11.67 12.44
C LEU A 63 -5.37 -11.14 13.10
N CYS A 64 -5.26 -10.17 14.01
CA CYS A 64 -6.44 -9.55 14.60
C CYS A 64 -7.31 -8.83 13.56
N MET A 65 -6.69 -8.03 12.68
CA MET A 65 -7.38 -7.37 11.57
C MET A 65 -8.16 -8.38 10.71
N CYS A 66 -7.60 -9.56 10.46
CA CYS A 66 -8.22 -10.61 9.65
C CYS A 66 -9.39 -11.32 10.35
N LYS A 67 -9.33 -11.47 11.68
CA LYS A 67 -10.39 -12.14 12.46
C LYS A 67 -11.59 -11.26 12.74
N ILE A 68 -11.38 -9.95 12.92
CA ILE A 68 -12.45 -9.02 13.26
C ILE A 68 -13.01 -8.42 11.98
N LYS A 69 -14.21 -8.86 11.60
CA LYS A 69 -14.92 -8.43 10.38
C LYS A 69 -14.95 -6.92 10.18
N ALA A 70 -15.19 -6.15 11.25
CA ALA A 70 -15.23 -4.69 11.19
C ALA A 70 -13.86 -4.07 10.83
N LEU A 71 -12.76 -4.63 11.34
CA LEU A 71 -11.41 -4.16 11.02
C LEU A 71 -11.03 -4.51 9.59
N THR A 72 -11.35 -5.73 9.13
CA THR A 72 -11.11 -6.13 7.74
C THR A 72 -11.88 -5.24 6.75
N LEU A 73 -13.15 -4.92 7.05
CA LEU A 73 -13.95 -3.99 6.23
C LEU A 73 -13.37 -2.58 6.26
N ALA A 74 -12.99 -2.07 7.43
CA ALA A 74 -12.37 -0.75 7.57
C ALA A 74 -11.04 -0.66 6.78
N TYR A 75 -10.26 -1.74 6.75
CA TYR A 75 -9.05 -1.81 5.93
C TYR A 75 -9.37 -1.66 4.44
N ARG A 76 -10.32 -2.45 3.93
CA ARG A 76 -10.79 -2.36 2.54
C ARG A 76 -11.28 -0.95 2.21
N ASP A 77 -12.10 -0.37 3.09
CA ASP A 77 -12.67 0.96 2.88
C ASP A 77 -11.61 2.06 2.90
N CYS A 78 -10.59 1.91 3.75
CA CYS A 78 -9.41 2.75 3.72
C CYS A 78 -8.64 2.62 2.40
N ALA A 79 -8.40 1.41 1.90
CA ALA A 79 -7.76 1.22 0.60
C ALA A 79 -8.59 1.89 -0.51
N CYS A 80 -9.90 1.70 -0.50
CA CYS A 80 -10.79 2.30 -1.48
C CYS A 80 -10.82 3.83 -1.50
N SER A 81 -10.59 4.47 -0.35
CA SER A 81 -10.56 5.93 -0.21
C SER A 81 -9.16 6.54 -0.37
N SER A 82 -8.11 5.81 0.01
CA SER A 82 -6.72 6.30 0.04
C SER A 82 -5.99 6.12 -1.29
N CYS A 83 -6.40 5.15 -2.11
CA CYS A 83 -5.81 4.92 -3.43
C CYS A 83 -6.61 5.71 -4.48
N LEU A 84 -5.96 6.47 -5.37
CA LEU A 84 -6.67 7.19 -6.44
C LEU A 84 -6.98 6.29 -7.64
N LEU A 85 -6.02 5.47 -8.06
CA LEU A 85 -6.17 4.62 -9.25
C LEU A 85 -7.03 3.40 -8.93
N PRO A 86 -8.00 3.03 -9.79
CA PRO A 86 -8.84 1.85 -9.58
C PRO A 86 -8.02 0.58 -9.34
N GLN A 87 -7.00 0.32 -10.17
CA GLN A 87 -6.15 -0.87 -10.01
C GLN A 87 -5.42 -0.89 -8.67
N SER A 88 -4.88 0.24 -8.21
CA SER A 88 -4.18 0.32 -6.93
C SER A 88 -5.10 0.06 -5.72
N LYS A 89 -6.40 0.37 -5.83
CA LYS A 89 -7.39 -0.02 -4.80
C LYS A 89 -7.50 -1.55 -4.72
N LEU A 90 -7.68 -2.19 -5.87
CA LEU A 90 -7.81 -3.65 -5.97
C LEU A 90 -6.53 -4.35 -5.49
N ASP A 91 -5.36 -3.86 -5.88
CA ASP A 91 -4.07 -4.40 -5.45
C ASP A 91 -3.92 -4.32 -3.92
N ALA A 92 -4.27 -3.18 -3.30
CA ALA A 92 -4.19 -3.02 -1.84
C ALA A 92 -5.18 -3.93 -1.08
N ILE A 93 -6.37 -4.15 -1.64
CA ILE A 93 -7.34 -5.12 -1.10
C ILE A 93 -6.77 -6.53 -1.21
N ALA A 94 -6.23 -6.91 -2.37
CA ALA A 94 -5.63 -8.21 -2.60
C ALA A 94 -4.45 -8.47 -1.65
N THR A 95 -3.57 -7.49 -1.45
CA THR A 95 -2.48 -7.59 -0.47
C THR A 95 -3.00 -7.80 0.95
N GLY A 96 -4.06 -7.11 1.36
CA GLY A 96 -4.70 -7.35 2.66
C GLY A 96 -5.23 -8.78 2.80
N LYS A 97 -5.85 -9.33 1.76
CA LYS A 97 -6.31 -10.73 1.71
C LYS A 97 -5.15 -11.71 1.77
N ASP A 98 -4.06 -11.45 1.05
CA ASP A 98 -2.85 -12.28 1.05
C ASP A 98 -2.17 -12.32 2.41
N ILE A 99 -2.14 -11.19 3.13
CA ILE A 99 -1.66 -11.15 4.53
C ILE A 99 -2.52 -12.06 5.41
N CYS A 100 -3.84 -11.98 5.26
CA CYS A 100 -4.77 -12.83 6.01
C CYS A 100 -4.60 -14.32 5.69
N ASN A 101 -4.35 -14.67 4.44
CA ASN A 101 -4.03 -16.03 4.02
C ASN A 101 -2.72 -16.53 4.65
N GLN A 102 -1.66 -15.71 4.65
CA GLN A 102 -0.38 -16.04 5.27
C GLN A 102 -0.50 -16.32 6.79
N TYR A 103 -1.45 -15.68 7.46
CA TYR A 103 -1.75 -15.92 8.87
C TYR A 103 -2.87 -16.94 9.13
N ASN A 104 -3.22 -17.74 8.13
CA ASN A 104 -4.21 -18.82 8.22
C ASN A 104 -5.59 -18.34 8.71
N ALA A 105 -5.96 -17.12 8.33
CA ALA A 105 -7.26 -16.50 8.62
C ALA A 105 -7.86 -15.92 7.33
N PRO A 106 -8.14 -16.75 6.31
CA PRO A 106 -8.62 -16.28 5.01
C PRO A 106 -9.94 -15.51 5.15
N VAL A 107 -10.07 -14.45 4.35
CA VAL A 107 -11.24 -13.56 4.33
C VAL A 107 -11.94 -13.61 2.98
N ASP A 108 -12.29 -14.81 2.52
CA ASP A 108 -12.93 -15.05 1.21
C ASP A 108 -14.30 -14.37 1.08
N TRP A 109 -14.93 -14.04 2.21
CA TRP A 109 -16.16 -13.28 2.27
C TRP A 109 -15.97 -11.78 1.95
N LEU A 110 -14.74 -11.27 1.98
CA LEU A 110 -14.43 -9.87 1.71
C LEU A 110 -14.53 -9.61 0.19
N PRO A 111 -15.38 -8.66 -0.24
CA PRO A 111 -15.46 -8.29 -1.65
C PRO A 111 -14.12 -7.76 -2.17
N ASP A 112 -13.75 -8.18 -3.37
CA ASP A 112 -12.55 -7.70 -4.08
C ASP A 112 -12.74 -6.30 -4.68
N THR A 113 -13.89 -5.68 -4.48
CA THR A 113 -14.24 -4.39 -5.03
C THR A 113 -14.51 -3.35 -3.95
N CYS A 114 -14.39 -2.09 -4.34
CA CYS A 114 -14.80 -0.99 -3.49
C CYS A 114 -16.32 -0.86 -3.46
N PRO A 115 -16.91 -0.54 -2.30
CA PRO A 115 -18.34 -0.26 -2.22
C PRO A 115 -18.68 0.89 -3.17
N SER A 116 -19.76 0.74 -3.93
CA SER A 116 -20.34 1.82 -4.74
C SER A 116 -20.89 2.88 -3.78
N ALA A 117 -20.50 4.14 -3.97
CA ALA A 117 -21.03 5.28 -3.21
C ALA A 117 -22.52 5.50 -3.49
#